data_AF-A0A971SYL0-F1
#
_entry.id   AF-A0A971SYL0-F1
#
_cell.length_a   1.000
_cell.length_b   1.000
_cell.length_c   1.000
_cell.angle_alpha   90.00
_cell.angle_beta   90.00
_cell.angle_gamma   90.00
#
_symmetry.space_group_name_H-M   'P 1'
#
loop_
_entity.id
_entity.type
_entity.pdbx_description
1 polymer ?
#
loop_
_entity_poly.entity_id
_entity_poly.type
_entity_poly.pdbx_seq_one_letter_code
_entity_poly.pdbx_strand_id
1 'polypeptide(L)'
;MAKCLRLNRETLVAEYVAHMGRCIDRLLDEYYREVAGALRSEAARGDVQVERLDSADKAHLVRRLVAGPLAVMDSWGTGSMMDTGNPALPGYIGGPLYNPARGTQPGAPITGRPEGPYVNIFGETVVSSGAMEGLNLEAFPGLPIRPREPSYAFQNAEKWFAASRRVQEEIEKETEGFWGAVRENPARFMTFG
;
A
#
# COMPACT_ATOMS: atom_id res chain seq x y z
N MET A 1 3.14 -51.26 26.51
CA MET A 1 2.50 -50.62 25.35
C MET A 1 3.60 -50.11 24.44
N ALA A 2 3.59 -50.45 23.15
CA ALA A 2 4.56 -49.92 22.19
C ALA A 2 4.21 -48.45 21.90
N LYS A 3 5.15 -47.52 22.11
CA LYS A 3 4.99 -46.12 21.70
C LYS A 3 4.94 -46.07 20.18
N CYS A 4 3.89 -45.48 19.63
CA CYS A 4 3.74 -45.37 18.18
C CYS A 4 4.21 -43.99 17.74
N LEU A 5 4.98 -43.95 16.65
CA LEU A 5 5.45 -42.70 16.07
C LEU A 5 4.27 -42.03 15.34
N ARG A 6 3.95 -40.78 15.69
CA ARG A 6 2.86 -40.01 15.10
C ARG A 6 3.37 -38.69 14.54
N LEU A 7 2.73 -38.20 13.49
CA LEU A 7 3.00 -36.87 12.97
C LEU A 7 2.66 -35.81 14.02
N ASN A 8 3.63 -34.96 14.34
CA ASN A 8 3.42 -33.75 15.10
C ASN A 8 2.85 -32.67 14.17
N ARG A 9 1.52 -32.70 13.99
CA ARG A 9 0.79 -31.77 13.11
C ARG A 9 0.99 -30.31 13.53
N GLU A 10 1.04 -30.04 14.83
CA GLU A 10 1.18 -28.67 15.35
C GLU A 10 2.53 -28.07 14.94
N THR A 11 3.62 -28.81 15.16
CA THR A 11 4.97 -28.37 14.74
C THR A 11 5.04 -28.22 13.22
N LEU A 12 4.54 -29.20 12.46
CA LEU A 12 4.59 -29.14 10.99
C LEU A 12 3.87 -27.91 10.45
N VAL A 13 2.65 -27.65 10.91
CA VAL A 13 1.84 -26.50 10.48
C VAL A 13 2.49 -25.18 10.93
N ALA A 14 2.94 -25.09 12.17
CA ALA A 14 3.57 -23.88 12.68
C ALA A 14 4.83 -23.52 11.89
N GLU A 15 5.68 -24.49 11.57
CA GLU A 15 6.88 -24.26 10.78
C GLU A 15 6.57 -23.92 9.33
N TYR A 16 5.57 -24.57 8.71
CA TYR A 16 5.13 -24.23 7.36
C TYR A 16 4.59 -22.80 7.28
N VAL A 17 3.74 -22.40 8.22
CA VAL A 17 3.22 -21.02 8.31
C VAL A 17 4.35 -20.01 8.49
N ALA A 18 5.35 -20.32 9.32
CA ALA A 18 6.52 -19.46 9.49
C ALA A 18 7.37 -19.35 8.21
N HIS A 19 7.54 -20.44 7.47
CA HIS A 19 8.21 -20.45 6.17
C HIS A 19 7.48 -19.57 5.15
N MET A 20 6.18 -19.83 4.97
CA MET A 20 5.34 -19.04 4.06
C MET A 20 5.28 -17.58 4.47
N GLY A 21 5.27 -17.29 5.78
CA GLY A 21 5.29 -15.93 6.29
C GLY A 21 6.52 -15.16 5.84
N ARG A 22 7.71 -15.75 5.98
CA ARG A 22 8.96 -15.14 5.51
C ARG A 22 8.98 -14.95 4.00
N CYS A 23 8.42 -15.88 3.22
CA CYS A 23 8.32 -15.72 1.77
C CYS A 23 7.45 -14.52 1.40
N ILE A 24 6.26 -14.41 1.99
CA ILE A 24 5.35 -13.29 1.73
C ILE A 24 5.96 -11.96 2.20
N ASP A 25 6.68 -11.94 3.32
CA ASP A 25 7.38 -10.73 3.79
C ASP A 25 8.45 -10.26 2.78
N ARG A 26 9.21 -11.18 2.18
CA ARG A 26 10.18 -10.83 1.13
C ARG A 26 9.50 -10.29 -0.13
N LEU A 27 8.40 -10.90 -0.55
CA LEU A 27 7.60 -10.43 -1.69
C LEU A 27 7.02 -9.03 -1.43
N LEU A 28 6.54 -8.78 -0.21
CA LEU A 28 6.07 -7.46 0.20
C LEU A 28 7.20 -6.42 0.20
N ASP A 29 8.39 -6.78 0.67
CA ASP A 29 9.55 -5.89 0.64
C ASP A 29 10.01 -5.60 -0.80
N GLU A 30 9.88 -6.57 -1.70
CA GLU A 30 10.13 -6.41 -3.14
C GLU A 30 9.09 -5.46 -3.77
N TYR A 31 7.80 -5.65 -3.47
CA TYR A 31 6.73 -4.73 -3.87
C TYR A 31 6.96 -3.31 -3.36
N TYR A 32 7.31 -3.16 -2.09
CA TYR A 32 7.67 -1.87 -1.50
C TYR A 32 8.83 -1.21 -2.23
N ARG A 33 9.88 -1.97 -2.59
CA ARG A 33 11.04 -1.44 -3.33
C ARG A 33 10.66 -0.91 -4.71
N GLU A 34 9.80 -1.62 -5.44
CA GLU A 34 9.29 -1.16 -6.74
C GLU A 34 8.51 0.16 -6.60
N VAL A 35 7.59 0.22 -5.63
CA VAL A 35 6.83 1.44 -5.34
C VAL A 35 7.77 2.58 -4.95
N ALA A 36 8.64 2.36 -3.97
CA ALA A 36 9.53 3.40 -3.42
C ALA A 36 10.52 3.91 -4.48
N GLY A 37 10.98 3.05 -5.39
CA GLY A 37 11.84 3.41 -6.51
C GLY A 37 11.16 4.35 -7.52
N ALA A 38 9.84 4.22 -7.70
CA ALA A 38 9.07 5.04 -8.62
C ALA A 38 8.52 6.35 -8.00
N LEU A 39 8.36 6.41 -6.68
CA LEU A 39 7.97 7.65 -5.98
C LEU A 39 9.05 8.74 -6.15
N ARG A 40 8.64 9.99 -6.41
CA ARG A 40 9.59 11.05 -6.79
C ARG A 40 10.28 11.71 -5.60
N SER A 41 9.64 11.76 -4.43
CA SER A 41 10.16 12.45 -3.25
C SER A 41 10.42 11.53 -2.07
N GLU A 42 11.40 11.89 -1.25
CA GLU A 42 11.69 11.18 0.00
C GLU A 42 10.49 11.23 0.98
N ALA A 43 9.80 12.37 1.04
CA ALA A 43 8.60 12.51 1.86
C ALA A 43 7.48 11.55 1.41
N ALA A 44 7.27 11.39 0.10
CA ALA A 44 6.30 10.41 -0.41
C ALA A 44 6.72 8.95 -0.08
N ARG A 45 8.01 8.63 -0.15
CA ARG A 45 8.51 7.29 0.24
C ARG A 45 8.33 7.03 1.74
N GLY A 46 8.62 8.02 2.58
CA GLY A 46 8.43 7.95 4.04
C GLY A 46 6.96 7.87 4.46
N ASP A 47 6.04 8.20 3.56
CA ASP A 47 4.59 8.12 3.75
C ASP A 47 4.01 6.76 3.31
N VAL A 48 4.87 5.77 3.05
CA VAL A 48 4.49 4.39 2.78
C VAL A 48 4.87 3.51 3.98
N GLN A 49 3.89 2.77 4.50
CA GLN A 49 4.06 1.88 5.64
C GLN A 49 3.84 0.42 5.23
N VAL A 50 4.70 -0.45 5.76
CA VAL A 50 4.61 -1.89 5.55
C VAL A 50 4.04 -2.54 6.80
N GLU A 51 2.86 -3.13 6.69
CA GLU A 51 2.17 -3.81 7.80
C GLU A 51 2.21 -5.32 7.61
N ARG A 52 2.70 -6.03 8.63
CA ARG A 52 2.73 -7.48 8.71
C ARG A 52 1.76 -7.91 9.80
N LEU A 53 0.58 -8.36 9.38
CA LEU A 53 -0.53 -8.68 10.28
C LEU A 53 -0.62 -10.19 10.45
N ASP A 54 -0.25 -10.66 11.63
CA ASP A 54 -0.54 -12.04 12.03
C ASP A 54 -2.01 -12.13 12.43
N SER A 55 -2.75 -13.05 11.80
CA SER A 55 -4.12 -13.33 12.22
C SER A 55 -4.12 -14.04 13.58
N ALA A 56 -5.03 -13.62 14.48
CA ALA A 56 -5.16 -14.22 15.81
C ALA A 56 -5.52 -15.71 15.75
N ASP A 57 -6.16 -16.15 14.66
CA ASP A 57 -6.52 -17.54 14.38
C ASP A 57 -5.47 -18.29 13.54
N LYS A 58 -4.41 -17.60 13.08
CA LYS A 58 -3.36 -18.09 12.16
C LYS A 58 -3.91 -18.70 10.86
N ALA A 59 -5.19 -18.46 10.54
CA ALA A 59 -5.81 -19.00 9.33
C ALA A 59 -5.36 -18.24 8.09
N HIS A 60 -4.96 -16.99 8.27
CA HIS A 60 -4.58 -16.10 7.19
C HIS A 60 -3.25 -15.40 7.46
N LEU A 61 -2.49 -15.28 6.38
CA LEU A 61 -1.20 -14.61 6.33
C LEU A 61 -1.41 -13.28 5.60
N VAL A 62 -1.60 -12.18 6.35
CA VAL A 62 -2.03 -10.89 5.79
C VAL A 62 -0.89 -9.87 5.84
N ARG A 63 -0.49 -9.37 4.67
CA ARG A 63 0.52 -8.33 4.50
C ARG A 63 -0.10 -7.17 3.76
N ARG A 64 0.20 -5.94 4.18
CA ARG A 64 -0.33 -4.73 3.56
C ARG A 64 0.77 -3.71 3.36
N LEU A 65 0.62 -2.96 2.29
CA LEU A 65 1.35 -1.72 2.07
C LEU A 65 0.32 -0.59 2.13
N VAL A 66 0.48 0.29 3.09
CA VAL A 66 -0.44 1.40 3.36
C VAL A 66 0.23 2.68 2.90
N ALA A 67 -0.43 3.40 2.01
CA ALA A 67 0.06 4.66 1.44
C ALA A 67 -0.69 5.83 2.06
N GLY A 68 0.04 6.79 2.63
CA GLY A 68 -0.51 8.05 3.07
C GLY A 68 -0.75 9.06 1.94
N PRO A 69 -1.23 10.27 2.27
CA PRO A 69 -1.61 11.27 1.29
C PRO A 69 -0.49 11.70 0.33
N LEU A 70 0.76 11.83 0.79
CA LEU A 70 1.90 12.24 -0.05
C LEU A 70 2.22 11.17 -1.09
N ALA A 71 2.24 9.90 -0.68
CA ALA A 71 2.48 8.78 -1.58
C ALA A 71 1.37 8.67 -2.64
N VAL A 72 0.11 8.78 -2.21
CA VAL A 72 -1.05 8.75 -3.11
C VAL A 72 -1.01 9.92 -4.11
N MET A 73 -0.74 11.14 -3.63
CA MET A 73 -0.64 12.33 -4.49
C MET A 73 0.54 12.26 -5.46
N ASP A 74 1.65 11.63 -5.08
CA ASP A 74 2.77 11.40 -6.01
C ASP A 74 2.39 10.40 -7.10
N SER A 75 1.79 9.27 -6.71
CA SER A 75 1.44 8.18 -7.63
C SER A 75 0.28 8.48 -8.57
N TRP A 76 -0.72 9.23 -8.11
CA TRP A 76 -1.90 9.60 -8.89
C TRP A 76 -1.88 11.04 -9.40
N GLY A 77 -0.85 11.82 -9.05
CA GLY A 77 -0.75 13.22 -9.43
C GLY A 77 -1.64 14.14 -8.62
N THR A 78 -1.56 15.43 -8.92
CA THR A 78 -2.30 16.49 -8.21
C THR A 78 -2.80 17.54 -9.18
N GLY A 79 -3.87 18.23 -8.78
CA GLY A 79 -4.35 19.36 -9.55
C GLY A 79 -4.98 18.98 -10.88
N SER A 80 -4.89 19.90 -11.84
CA SER A 80 -5.35 19.67 -13.22
C SER A 80 -4.61 18.54 -13.96
N MET A 81 -3.46 18.09 -13.44
CA MET A 81 -2.66 17.00 -14.02
C MET A 81 -2.83 15.65 -13.30
N MET A 82 -3.76 15.54 -12.34
CA MET A 82 -4.01 14.26 -11.68
C MET A 82 -4.60 13.24 -12.65
N ASP A 83 -4.33 11.96 -12.43
CA ASP A 83 -5.04 10.88 -13.11
C ASP A 83 -6.45 10.74 -12.50
N THR A 84 -7.45 10.95 -13.35
CA THR A 84 -8.87 10.87 -12.99
C THR A 84 -9.39 9.44 -12.87
N GLY A 85 -8.57 8.45 -13.27
CA GLY A 85 -8.82 7.02 -13.06
C GLY A 85 -8.56 6.52 -11.64
N ASN A 86 -8.15 7.39 -10.70
CA ASN A 86 -7.97 7.01 -9.30
C ASN A 86 -9.29 6.51 -8.68
N PRO A 87 -9.37 5.22 -8.25
CA PRO A 87 -10.61 4.65 -7.72
C PRO A 87 -11.09 5.33 -6.42
N ALA A 88 -10.19 5.99 -5.68
CA ALA A 88 -10.54 6.74 -4.47
C ALA A 88 -11.02 8.17 -4.77
N LEU A 89 -10.81 8.68 -5.99
CA LEU A 89 -11.12 10.08 -6.34
C LEU A 89 -12.61 10.43 -6.21
N PRO A 90 -13.57 9.58 -6.63
CA PRO A 90 -15.00 9.89 -6.44
C PRO A 90 -15.37 10.05 -4.95
N GLY A 91 -14.86 9.15 -4.10
CA GLY A 91 -15.08 9.21 -2.65
C GLY A 91 -14.42 10.44 -2.02
N TYR A 92 -13.23 10.83 -2.49
CA TYR A 92 -12.56 12.04 -2.05
C TYR A 92 -13.33 13.30 -2.44
N ILE A 93 -13.79 13.44 -3.70
CA ILE A 93 -14.55 14.60 -4.17
C ILE A 93 -15.88 14.76 -3.41
N GLY A 94 -16.56 13.66 -3.10
CA GLY A 94 -17.78 13.68 -2.29
C GLY A 94 -17.56 13.82 -0.79
N GLY A 95 -16.30 13.82 -0.33
CA GLY A 95 -15.94 13.78 1.08
C GLY A 95 -15.76 15.15 1.73
N PRO A 96 -15.72 15.20 3.08
CA PRO A 96 -15.58 16.44 3.84
C PRO A 96 -14.22 17.13 3.67
N LEU A 97 -13.20 16.40 3.20
CA LEU A 97 -11.87 16.93 2.95
C LEU A 97 -11.77 17.71 1.63
N TYR A 98 -12.75 17.55 0.73
CA TYR A 98 -12.71 18.19 -0.56
C TYR A 98 -12.90 19.71 -0.45
N ASN A 99 -12.31 20.48 -1.37
CA ASN A 99 -12.59 21.90 -1.45
C ASN A 99 -13.91 22.09 -2.23
N PRO A 100 -15.02 22.53 -1.60
CA PRO A 100 -16.28 22.68 -2.30
C PRO A 100 -16.21 23.72 -3.43
N ALA A 101 -15.34 24.74 -3.29
CA ALA A 101 -15.13 25.76 -4.32
C ALA A 101 -14.36 25.26 -5.55
N ARG A 102 -13.89 24.01 -5.55
CA ARG A 102 -13.18 23.38 -6.68
C ARG A 102 -14.14 22.81 -7.74
N GLY A 103 -15.44 22.74 -7.43
CA GLY A 103 -16.43 22.05 -8.25
C GLY A 103 -16.25 20.53 -8.21
N THR A 104 -17.20 19.76 -8.72
CA THR A 104 -17.22 18.29 -8.56
C THR A 104 -16.58 17.52 -9.73
N GLN A 105 -15.98 18.21 -10.68
CA GLN A 105 -15.38 17.58 -11.87
C GLN A 105 -14.00 16.98 -11.54
N PRO A 106 -13.75 15.69 -11.87
CA PRO A 106 -12.41 15.11 -11.81
C PRO A 106 -11.42 15.92 -12.66
N GLY A 107 -10.21 16.13 -12.15
CA GLY A 107 -9.19 16.92 -12.85
C GLY A 107 -9.41 18.44 -12.80
N ALA A 108 -10.34 18.93 -11.98
CA ALA A 108 -10.45 20.37 -11.73
C ALA A 108 -9.12 20.91 -11.15
N PRO A 109 -8.68 22.13 -11.51
CA PRO A 109 -7.45 22.71 -10.97
C PRO A 109 -7.54 22.92 -9.45
N ILE A 110 -6.42 23.05 -8.77
CA ILE A 110 -6.38 23.45 -7.36
C ILE A 110 -6.96 24.87 -7.24
N THR A 111 -8.02 25.02 -6.46
CA THR A 111 -8.66 26.32 -6.22
C THR A 111 -8.55 26.77 -4.77
N GLY A 112 -8.68 28.07 -4.54
CA GLY A 112 -8.78 28.61 -3.19
C GLY A 112 -10.04 28.17 -2.49
N ARG A 113 -9.97 28.08 -1.16
CA ARG A 113 -11.06 27.63 -0.29
C ARG A 113 -11.90 28.82 0.20
N PRO A 114 -13.18 28.59 0.57
CA PRO A 114 -13.98 29.58 1.30
C PRO A 114 -13.33 30.00 2.62
N GLU A 115 -13.76 31.12 3.18
CA GLU A 115 -13.33 31.57 4.50
C GLU A 115 -13.73 30.57 5.60
N GLY A 116 -12.84 30.37 6.58
CA GLY A 116 -13.12 29.59 7.77
C GLY A 116 -12.20 28.37 7.97
N PRO A 117 -12.40 27.62 9.07
CA PRO A 117 -11.61 26.45 9.39
C PRO A 117 -12.00 25.24 8.52
N TYR A 118 -11.01 24.43 8.15
CA TYR A 118 -11.20 23.16 7.44
C TYR A 118 -10.14 22.13 7.84
N VAL A 119 -10.44 20.85 7.64
CA VAL A 119 -9.46 19.76 7.81
C VAL A 119 -8.81 19.48 6.46
N ASN A 120 -7.49 19.52 6.39
CA ASN A 120 -6.74 19.22 5.17
C ASN A 120 -6.57 17.70 4.97
N ILE A 121 -5.97 17.29 3.85
CA ILE A 121 -5.78 15.86 3.52
C ILE A 121 -4.85 15.12 4.50
N PHE A 122 -4.08 15.86 5.31
CA PHE A 122 -3.21 15.33 6.35
C PHE A 122 -3.90 15.23 7.73
N GLY A 123 -5.19 15.59 7.81
CA GLY A 123 -5.96 15.57 9.07
C GLY A 123 -5.76 16.80 9.95
N GLU A 124 -5.06 17.82 9.47
CA GLU A 124 -4.77 19.03 10.23
C GLU A 124 -5.87 20.08 10.05
N THR A 125 -6.22 20.80 11.10
CA THR A 125 -7.13 21.95 11.01
C THR A 125 -6.37 23.19 10.55
N VAL A 126 -6.81 23.78 9.46
CA VAL A 126 -6.24 24.99 8.84
C VAL A 126 -7.35 26.04 8.71
N VAL A 127 -7.01 27.32 8.80
CA VAL A 127 -7.95 28.43 8.58
C VAL A 127 -7.67 29.08 7.23
N SER A 128 -8.69 29.13 6.38
CA SER A 128 -8.68 29.87 5.13
C SER A 128 -9.19 31.29 5.35
N SER A 129 -8.55 32.27 4.71
CA SER A 129 -9.03 33.66 4.68
C SER A 129 -10.14 33.91 3.67
N GLY A 130 -10.43 32.96 2.77
CA GLY A 130 -11.43 33.12 1.71
C GLY A 130 -11.05 34.08 0.57
N ALA A 131 -9.96 34.84 0.70
CA ALA A 131 -9.59 35.90 -0.25
C ALA A 131 -9.37 35.44 -1.70
N MET A 132 -9.13 34.14 -1.91
CA MET A 132 -8.93 33.53 -3.23
C MET A 132 -9.94 32.41 -3.51
N GLU A 133 -11.08 32.39 -2.83
CA GLU A 133 -12.11 31.36 -3.02
C GLU A 133 -12.47 31.17 -4.49
N GLY A 134 -12.47 29.92 -4.96
CA GLY A 134 -12.85 29.55 -6.33
C GLY A 134 -11.85 29.93 -7.43
N LEU A 135 -10.83 30.74 -7.11
CA LEU A 135 -9.80 31.11 -8.07
C LEU A 135 -8.86 29.92 -8.34
N ASN A 136 -8.51 29.71 -9.61
CA ASN A 136 -7.56 28.68 -10.03
C ASN A 136 -6.13 29.05 -9.60
N LEU A 137 -5.66 28.46 -8.48
CA LEU A 137 -4.37 28.77 -7.88
C LEU A 137 -3.17 28.25 -8.69
N GLU A 138 -3.37 27.28 -9.59
CA GLU A 138 -2.31 26.75 -10.44
C GLU A 138 -1.85 27.78 -11.49
N ALA A 139 -2.74 28.68 -11.90
CA ALA A 139 -2.49 29.72 -12.88
C ALA A 139 -1.95 31.02 -12.26
N PHE A 140 -1.91 31.15 -10.93
CA PHE A 140 -1.44 32.39 -10.29
C PHE A 140 0.10 32.47 -10.27
N PRO A 141 0.69 33.51 -10.89
CA PRO A 141 2.12 33.75 -10.78
C PRO A 141 2.48 34.09 -9.32
N GLY A 142 3.56 33.49 -8.82
CA GLY A 142 4.08 33.73 -7.46
C GLY A 142 3.58 32.77 -6.37
N LEU A 143 2.52 31.98 -6.61
CA LEU A 143 2.15 30.90 -5.68
C LEU A 143 2.96 29.63 -5.95
N PRO A 144 3.46 28.92 -4.93
CA PRO A 144 4.17 27.65 -5.07
C PRO A 144 3.21 26.47 -5.30
N ILE A 145 2.03 26.72 -5.88
CA ILE A 145 1.01 25.72 -6.17
C ILE A 145 1.17 25.32 -7.63
N ARG A 146 1.61 24.08 -7.85
CA ARG A 146 1.79 23.51 -9.18
C ARG A 146 1.10 22.16 -9.24
N PRO A 147 0.26 21.91 -10.26
CA PRO A 147 -0.23 20.57 -10.52
C PRO A 147 0.97 19.67 -10.83
N ARG A 148 0.82 18.38 -10.57
CA ARG A 148 1.88 17.40 -10.80
C ARG A 148 1.30 16.20 -11.50
N GLU A 149 1.97 15.76 -12.55
CA GLU A 149 1.62 14.52 -13.23
C GLU A 149 1.79 13.32 -12.28
N PRO A 150 1.09 12.21 -12.50
CA PRO A 150 1.25 10.99 -11.73
C PRO A 150 2.63 10.36 -11.96
N SER A 151 3.25 9.78 -10.93
CA SER A 151 4.41 8.90 -11.10
C SER A 151 4.03 7.47 -11.47
N TYR A 152 2.75 7.11 -11.25
CA TYR A 152 2.23 5.76 -11.43
C TYR A 152 2.95 4.70 -10.60
N ALA A 153 3.55 5.07 -9.47
CA ALA A 153 4.36 4.17 -8.64
C ALA A 153 3.60 2.90 -8.22
N PHE A 154 2.39 3.03 -7.66
CA PHE A 154 1.58 1.87 -7.27
C PHE A 154 1.10 1.09 -8.49
N GLN A 155 0.58 1.78 -9.49
CA GLN A 155 -0.02 1.14 -10.68
C GLN A 155 1.02 0.33 -11.46
N ASN A 156 2.26 0.81 -11.56
CA ASN A 156 3.33 0.10 -12.23
C ASN A 156 3.82 -1.10 -11.41
N ALA A 157 3.97 -0.94 -10.09
CA ALA A 157 4.31 -2.05 -9.21
C ALA A 157 3.22 -3.14 -9.24
N GLU A 158 1.94 -2.78 -9.20
CA GLU A 158 0.81 -3.70 -9.30
C GLU A 158 0.80 -4.43 -10.63
N LYS A 159 0.97 -3.72 -11.75
CA LYS A 159 1.07 -4.34 -13.08
C LYS A 159 2.22 -5.33 -13.15
N TRP A 160 3.39 -4.97 -12.62
CA TRP A 160 4.55 -5.85 -12.60
C TRP A 160 4.28 -7.10 -11.77
N PHE A 161 3.74 -6.95 -10.55
CA PHE A 161 3.40 -8.09 -9.70
C PHE A 161 2.32 -8.98 -10.30
N ALA A 162 1.26 -8.40 -10.87
CA ALA A 162 0.13 -9.15 -11.41
C ALA A 162 0.44 -9.82 -12.75
N ALA A 163 1.27 -9.20 -13.59
CA ALA A 163 1.66 -9.76 -14.89
C ALA A 163 2.81 -10.77 -14.78
N SER A 164 3.61 -10.71 -13.71
CA SER A 164 4.70 -11.65 -13.48
C SER A 164 4.22 -12.95 -12.81
N ARG A 165 4.94 -14.04 -13.06
CA ARG A 165 4.81 -15.27 -12.25
C ARG A 165 5.62 -15.21 -10.95
N ARG A 166 6.21 -14.05 -10.61
CA ARG A 166 7.17 -13.87 -9.52
C ARG A 166 6.64 -14.39 -8.18
N VAL A 167 5.40 -14.02 -7.84
CA VAL A 167 4.76 -14.46 -6.59
C VAL A 167 4.57 -15.97 -6.57
N GLN A 168 4.08 -16.54 -7.68
CA GLN A 168 3.87 -17.98 -7.80
C GLN A 168 5.20 -18.74 -7.69
N GLU A 169 6.23 -18.32 -8.41
CA GLU A 169 7.55 -18.95 -8.41
C GLU A 169 8.21 -18.94 -7.03
N GLU A 170 8.14 -17.83 -6.30
CA GLU A 170 8.69 -17.75 -4.94
C GLU A 170 7.90 -18.59 -3.93
N ILE A 171 6.58 -18.70 -4.08
CA ILE A 171 5.75 -19.60 -3.27
C ILE A 171 6.07 -21.06 -3.56
N GLU A 172 6.15 -21.44 -4.84
CA GLU A 172 6.50 -22.80 -5.27
C GLU A 172 7.87 -23.20 -4.72
N LYS A 173 8.87 -22.33 -4.91
CA LYS A 173 10.24 -22.53 -4.41
C LYS A 173 10.29 -22.66 -2.89
N GLU A 174 9.61 -21.79 -2.13
CA GLU A 174 9.59 -21.86 -0.67
C GLU A 174 8.90 -23.16 -0.19
N THR A 175 7.80 -23.54 -0.85
CA THR A 175 7.04 -24.76 -0.54
C THR A 175 7.89 -26.00 -0.79
N GLU A 176 8.55 -26.10 -1.94
CA GLU A 176 9.45 -27.20 -2.27
C GLU A 176 10.62 -27.29 -1.28
N GLY A 177 11.22 -26.15 -0.93
CA GLY A 177 12.30 -26.07 0.06
C GLY A 177 11.87 -26.58 1.44
N PHE A 178 10.68 -26.20 1.91
CA PHE A 178 10.13 -26.71 3.16
C PHE A 178 9.94 -28.23 3.13
N TRP A 179 9.29 -28.77 2.10
CA TRP A 179 9.06 -30.21 2.01
C TRP A 179 10.35 -31.01 1.77
N GLY A 180 11.36 -30.40 1.14
CA GLY A 180 12.72 -30.93 1.09
C GLY A 180 13.30 -31.14 2.48
N ALA A 181 13.27 -30.11 3.33
CA ALA A 181 13.76 -30.18 4.70
C ALA A 181 12.98 -31.19 5.56
N VAL A 182 11.67 -31.31 5.36
CA VAL A 182 10.84 -32.33 6.04
C VAL A 182 11.27 -33.75 5.65
N ARG A 183 11.58 -33.99 4.37
CA ARG A 183 12.06 -35.30 3.89
C ARG A 183 13.45 -35.65 4.40
N GLU A 184 14.32 -34.66 4.55
CA GLU A 184 15.69 -34.84 5.06
C GLU A 184 15.73 -35.13 6.57
N ASN A 185 14.82 -34.53 7.35
CA ASN A 185 14.74 -34.75 8.80
C ASN A 185 13.29 -34.98 9.28
N PRO A 186 12.69 -36.13 8.95
CA PRO A 186 11.31 -36.41 9.32
C PRO A 186 11.13 -36.54 10.83
N ALA A 187 12.16 -36.98 11.57
CA ALA A 187 12.11 -37.20 13.01
C ALA A 187 11.73 -35.94 13.80
N ARG A 188 12.11 -34.74 13.30
CA ARG A 188 11.74 -33.44 13.88
C ARG A 188 10.22 -33.22 13.92
N PHE A 189 9.50 -33.78 12.95
CA PHE A 189 8.05 -33.61 12.79
C PHE A 189 7.28 -34.80 13.35
N MET A 190 7.93 -35.66 14.13
CA MET A 190 7.31 -36.83 14.72
C MET A 190 7.31 -36.72 16.26
N THR A 191 6.29 -37.28 16.88
CA THR A 191 6.17 -37.38 18.34
C THR A 191 5.78 -38.80 18.74
N PHE A 192 6.12 -39.21 19.95
CA PHE A 192 5.69 -40.50 20.50
C PHE A 192 4.34 -40.35 21.17
N GLY A 193 3.35 -41.10 20.68
CA GLY A 193 2.02 -41.25 21.28
C GLY A 193 1.85 -42.56 22.03
#